data_AF-I3Z699-F1
#
_entry.id   AF-I3Z699-F1
#
_cell.length_a   1.000
_cell.length_b   1.000
_cell.length_c   1.000
_cell.angle_alpha   90.00
_cell.angle_beta   90.00
_cell.angle_gamma   90.00
#
_symmetry.space_group_name_H-M   'P 1'
#
loop_
_entity.id
_entity.type
_entity.pdbx_description
1 polymer ?
#
loop_
_entity_poly.entity_id
_entity_poly.type
_entity_poly.pdbx_seq_one_letter_code
_entity_poly.pdbx_strand_id
1 'polypeptide(L)' 'MNDNNRESNQINNPLHGVRLIDMLEYLVNYYGWNSLGAKININSFNNNPSINSSLKFLRKTDWARKKVEDLYIRTKERES' A
#
# COMPACT_ATOMS: atom_id res chain seq x y z
N MET A 1 -1.73 29.43 6.43
CA MET A 1 -2.25 28.11 6.82
C MET A 1 -2.58 27.32 5.57
N ASN A 2 -1.89 26.22 5.32
CA ASN A 2 -2.49 25.00 4.78
C ASN A 2 -1.59 23.83 5.19
N ASP A 3 -1.76 23.42 6.44
CA ASP A 3 -1.09 22.25 7.02
C ASP A 3 -1.51 20.99 6.28
N ASN A 4 -0.58 20.32 5.62
CA ASN A 4 -0.64 18.87 5.35
C ASN A 4 0.79 18.28 5.29
N ASN A 5 1.50 18.43 6.41
CA ASN A 5 2.39 17.46 7.07
C ASN A 5 2.34 16.04 6.42
N ARG A 6 3.41 15.39 5.95
CA ARG A 6 4.66 15.04 6.64
C ARG A 6 5.81 14.76 5.66
N GLU A 7 6.92 15.43 5.86
CA GLU A 7 8.25 15.00 5.42
C GLU A 7 8.83 13.93 6.37
N SER A 8 9.77 13.15 5.84
CA SER A 8 10.90 12.52 6.54
C SER A 8 10.61 11.36 7.51
N ASN A 9 11.11 10.16 7.22
CA ASN A 9 12.50 9.78 7.51
C ASN A 9 12.62 8.25 7.57
N GLN A 10 13.71 7.76 7.01
CA GLN A 10 14.12 6.36 6.96
C GLN A 10 14.27 5.77 8.38
N ILE A 11 13.66 4.61 8.66
CA ILE A 11 14.09 3.75 9.76
C ILE A 11 14.31 2.35 9.21
N ASN A 12 15.59 2.05 9.02
CA ASN A 12 16.19 0.73 8.92
C ASN A 12 15.38 -0.39 9.59
N ASN A 13 14.81 -1.32 8.82
CA ASN A 13 14.81 -2.74 9.19
C ASN A 13 14.43 -3.66 8.01
N PRO A 14 15.30 -4.59 7.59
CA PRO A 14 15.17 -5.32 6.33
C PRO A 14 14.38 -6.64 6.47
N LEU A 15 13.17 -6.64 7.07
CA LEU A 15 12.08 -7.66 6.92
C LEU A 15 11.28 -7.98 8.20
N HIS A 16 11.58 -7.41 9.38
CA HIS A 16 10.82 -7.77 10.60
C HIS A 16 9.57 -6.89 10.80
N GLY A 17 8.37 -7.47 10.60
CA GLY A 17 7.11 -6.86 11.06
C GLY A 17 6.53 -5.76 10.16
N VAL A 18 6.65 -5.89 8.83
CA VAL A 18 6.05 -4.95 7.89
C VAL A 18 4.54 -4.91 8.12
N ARG A 19 4.00 -3.73 8.46
CA ARG A 19 2.56 -3.57 8.69
C ARG A 19 1.87 -3.39 7.35
N LEU A 20 0.57 -3.71 7.30
CA LEU A 20 -0.24 -3.51 6.09
C LEU A 20 -0.20 -2.07 5.55
N ILE A 21 -0.04 -1.07 6.44
CA ILE A 21 0.15 0.33 6.05
C ILE A 21 1.46 0.53 5.30
N ASP A 22 2.56 -0.02 5.81
CA ASP A 22 3.88 0.13 5.21
C ASP A 22 3.93 -0.56 3.83
N MET A 23 3.30 -1.74 3.70
CA MET A 23 3.17 -2.45 2.41
C MET A 23 2.37 -1.63 1.39
N LEU A 24 1.23 -1.09 1.82
CA LEU A 24 0.36 -0.31 0.94
C LEU A 24 1.07 0.99 0.50
N GLU A 25 1.69 1.71 1.43
CA GLU A 25 2.44 2.93 1.12
C GLU A 25 3.59 2.66 0.14
N TYR A 26 4.35 1.59 0.36
CA TYR A 26 5.41 1.17 -0.55
C TYR A 26 4.86 0.87 -1.96
N LEU A 27 3.78 0.09 -2.05
CA LEU A 27 3.18 -0.28 -3.32
C LEU A 27 2.58 0.93 -4.06
N VAL A 28 1.98 1.86 -3.33
CA VAL A 28 1.44 3.11 -3.89
C VAL A 28 2.58 3.99 -4.39
N ASN A 29 3.69 4.09 -3.64
CA ASN A 29 4.86 4.85 -4.05
C ASN A 29 5.53 4.23 -5.29
N TYR A 30 5.58 2.90 -5.38
CA TYR A 30 6.23 2.19 -6.48
C TYR A 30 5.37 2.16 -7.76
N TYR A 31 4.09 1.81 -7.66
CA TYR A 31 3.22 1.61 -8.82
C TYR A 31 2.24 2.77 -9.10
N GLY A 32 1.90 3.55 -8.08
CA GLY A 32 0.78 4.48 -8.10
C GLY A 32 -0.58 3.80 -7.99
N TRP A 33 -1.61 4.59 -7.66
CA TRP A 33 -2.98 4.10 -7.44
C TRP A 33 -3.61 3.48 -8.68
N ASN A 34 -3.41 4.05 -9.87
CA ASN A 34 -3.97 3.54 -11.12
C ASN A 34 -3.49 2.11 -11.42
N SER A 35 -2.19 1.87 -11.29
CA SER A 35 -1.59 0.55 -11.49
C SER A 35 -2.04 -0.45 -10.43
N LEU A 36 -2.20 -0.01 -9.17
CA LEU A 36 -2.74 -0.85 -8.11
C LEU A 36 -4.20 -1.22 -8.34
N GLY A 37 -5.04 -0.29 -8.79
CA GLY A 37 -6.42 -0.55 -9.19
C GLY A 37 -6.53 -1.54 -10.35
N ALA A 38 -5.59 -1.47 -11.31
CA ALA A 38 -5.53 -2.44 -12.41
C ALA A 38 -5.11 -3.85 -11.93
N LYS A 39 -4.16 -3.95 -11.00
CA LYS A 39 -3.69 -5.23 -10.44
C LYS A 39 -4.66 -5.84 -9.42
N ILE A 40 -5.26 -4.98 -8.61
CA ILE A 40 -6.19 -5.32 -7.53
C ILE A 40 -7.45 -4.51 -7.80
N ASN A 41 -8.34 -5.08 -8.62
CA ASN A 41 -9.58 -4.43 -9.02
C ASN A 41 -10.55 -4.30 -7.84
N ILE A 42 -10.31 -3.29 -6.99
CA ILE A 42 -11.16 -2.89 -5.88
C ILE A 42 -11.51 -1.42 -6.01
N ASN A 43 -12.75 -1.10 -5.68
CA ASN A 43 -13.25 0.27 -5.79
C ASN A 43 -12.44 1.25 -4.91
N SER A 44 -11.87 0.77 -3.80
CA SER A 44 -11.07 1.58 -2.89
C SER A 44 -9.82 2.19 -3.52
N PHE A 45 -9.31 1.62 -4.62
CA PHE A 45 -8.15 2.16 -5.35
C PHE A 45 -8.55 3.01 -6.56
N ASN A 46 -9.76 2.83 -7.07
CA ASN A 46 -10.26 3.53 -8.27
C ASN A 46 -11.11 4.76 -7.93
N ASN A 47 -11.75 4.79 -6.76
CA ASN A 47 -12.67 5.86 -6.36
C ASN A 47 -12.19 6.55 -5.08
N ASN A 48 -11.60 7.74 -5.23
CA ASN A 48 -11.00 8.55 -4.18
C ASN A 48 -9.92 7.80 -3.36
N PRO A 49 -8.85 7.32 -4.01
CA PRO A 49 -7.85 6.51 -3.36
C PRO A 49 -7.12 7.29 -2.25
N SER A 50 -7.15 6.75 -1.04
CA SER A 50 -6.33 7.22 0.08
C SER A 50 -5.86 6.06 0.94
N ILE A 51 -4.73 6.23 1.62
CA ILE A 51 -4.14 5.22 2.50
C ILE A 51 -5.15 4.80 3.58
N ASN A 52 -5.77 5.75 4.28
CA ASN A 52 -6.70 5.45 5.38
C ASN A 52 -7.96 4.72 4.93
N SER A 53 -8.59 5.14 3.83
CA SER A 53 -9.79 4.48 3.30
C SER A 53 -9.50 3.06 2.82
N SER A 54 -8.38 2.91 2.11
CA SER A 54 -7.85 1.63 1.65
C SER A 54 -7.55 0.69 2.80
N LEU A 55 -6.86 1.14 3.85
CA LEU A 55 -6.58 0.31 5.02
C LEU A 55 -7.85 -0.12 5.75
N LYS A 56 -8.85 0.77 5.88
CA LYS A 56 -10.14 0.41 6.47
C LYS A 56 -10.85 -0.65 5.63
N PHE A 57 -10.76 -0.57 4.31
CA PHE A 57 -11.30 -1.58 3.39
C PHE A 57 -10.54 -2.91 3.51
N LEU A 58 -9.21 -2.89 3.39
CA LEU A 58 -8.34 -4.06 3.47
C LEU A 58 -8.46 -4.77 4.83
N ARG A 59 -8.72 -4.06 5.93
CA ARG A 59 -9.01 -4.66 7.25
C ARG A 59 -10.33 -5.42 7.31
N LYS A 60 -11.31 -5.06 6.48
CA LYS A 60 -12.62 -5.72 6.39
C LYS A 60 -12.67 -6.79 5.29
N THR A 61 -11.76 -6.74 4.33
CA THR A 61 -11.77 -7.56 3.13
C THR A 61 -10.48 -8.35 3.02
N ASP A 62 -10.46 -9.52 3.66
CA ASP A 62 -9.26 -10.34 3.81
C ASP A 62 -8.64 -10.77 2.47
N TRP A 63 -9.46 -11.13 1.48
CA TRP A 63 -8.94 -11.51 0.16
C TRP A 63 -8.20 -10.35 -0.53
N ALA A 64 -8.65 -9.10 -0.31
CA ALA A 64 -8.00 -7.94 -0.88
C ALA A 64 -6.69 -7.64 -0.16
N ARG A 65 -6.65 -7.82 1.18
CA ARG A 65 -5.42 -7.74 1.96
C ARG A 65 -4.37 -8.72 1.46
N LYS A 66 -4.74 -9.99 1.28
CA LYS A 66 -3.84 -11.02 0.75
C LYS A 66 -3.26 -10.64 -0.61
N LYS A 67 -4.07 -10.08 -1.52
CA LYS A 67 -3.58 -9.60 -2.81
C LYS A 67 -2.55 -8.47 -2.69
N VAL A 68 -2.71 -7.57 -1.71
CA VAL A 68 -1.74 -6.50 -1.44
C VAL A 68 -0.43 -7.10 -0.88
N GLU A 69 -0.53 -8.03 0.06
CA GLU A 69 0.61 -8.76 0.63
C GLU A 69 1.38 -9.54 -0.46
N ASP A 70 0.69 -10.32 -1.28
CA ASP A 70 1.27 -11.09 -2.39
C ASP A 70 1.96 -10.16 -3.40
N LEU A 71 1.32 -9.03 -3.73
CA LEU A 71 1.90 -8.05 -4.65
C LEU A 71 3.15 -7.41 -4.07
N TYR A 72 3.17 -7.12 -2.76
CA TYR A 72 4.32 -6.59 -2.06
C TYR A 72 5.51 -7.56 -2.15
N ILE A 73 5.30 -8.84 -1.79
CA ILE A 73 6.34 -9.88 -1.86
C ILE A 73 6.89 -9.99 -3.28
N ARG A 74 6.02 -10.14 -4.28
CA ARG A 74 6.42 -10.24 -5.70
C ARG A 74 7.15 -9.02 -6.23
N THR A 75 6.95 -7.85 -5.62
CA THR A 75 7.65 -6.63 -6.01
C THR A 75 9.03 -6.60 -5.38
N LYS A 76 9.13 -6.95 -4.09
CA LYS A 76 10.40 -7.09 -3.38
C LYS A 76 11.30 -8.16 -4.00
N GLU A 77 10.76 -9.31 -4.39
CA GLU A 77 11.51 -10.38 -5.06
C GLU A 77 12.12 -9.96 -6.40
N ARG A 78 11.49 -9.02 -7.13
CA ARG A 78 12.02 -8.52 -8.42
C ARG A 78 13.11 -7.46 -8.25
N GLU A 79 13.23 -6.86 -7.07
CA GLU A 79 14.27 -5.87 -6.75
C GLU A 79 15.55 -6.52 -6.19
N SER A 80 15.49 -7.80 -5.80
CA SER A 80 16.61 -8.56 -5.23
C SER A 80 17.42 -9.34 -6.25
#